data_AF-N2AUU0-F1
#
_entry.id   AF-N2AUU0-F1
#
_cell.length_a   1.000
_cell.length_b   1.000
_cell.length_c   1.000
_cell.angle_alpha   90.00
_cell.angle_beta   90.00
_cell.angle_gamma   90.00
#
_symmetry.space_group_name_H-M   'P 1'
#
loop_
_entity.id
_entity.type
_entity.pdbx_description
1 polymer ?
#
loop_
_entity_poly.entity_id
_entity_poly.type
_entity_poly.pdbx_seq_one_letter_code
_entity_poly.pdbx_strand_id
1 'polypeptide(L)' 'MFPFFKQERQTDENYQNLLDNLAQTMNSLHLAYQNFENATDPELIDSYIYEVNAIQMRYKFLLCRLKSYEMAEPLYESKG' A
#
# COMPACT_ATOMS: atom_id res chain seq x y z
N MET A 1 -25.14 -0.83 -26.36
CA MET A 1 -23.80 -1.41 -26.60
C MET A 1 -22.89 -0.87 -25.50
N PHE A 2 -22.64 -1.65 -24.45
CA PHE A 2 -21.93 -1.20 -23.25
C PHE A 2 -20.41 -1.40 -23.42
N PRO A 3 -19.55 -0.46 -22.98
CA PRO A 3 -18.12 -0.56 -23.18
C PRO A 3 -17.51 -1.45 -22.10
N PHE A 4 -17.53 -2.77 -22.31
CA PHE A 4 -16.90 -3.75 -21.41
C PHE A 4 -15.36 -3.73 -21.49
N PHE A 5 -14.78 -3.16 -22.55
CA PHE A 5 -13.35 -3.23 -22.88
C PHE A 5 -12.43 -2.20 -22.21
N LYS A 6 -12.93 -1.37 -21.28
CA LYS A 6 -12.06 -0.49 -20.47
C LYS A 6 -11.64 -1.12 -19.16
N GLN A 7 -12.40 -2.10 -18.66
CA GLN A 7 -12.29 -2.55 -17.27
C GLN A 7 -10.99 -3.31 -17.00
N GLU A 8 -10.61 -4.26 -17.85
CA GLU A 8 -9.41 -5.12 -17.67
C GLU A 8 -8.09 -4.33 -17.59
N ARG A 9 -7.84 -3.41 -18.52
CA ARG A 9 -6.62 -2.57 -18.51
C ARG A 9 -6.56 -1.61 -17.31
N GLN A 10 -7.72 -1.10 -16.87
CA GLN A 10 -7.79 -0.20 -15.73
C GLN A 10 -7.56 -0.96 -14.41
N THR A 11 -7.97 -2.23 -14.31
CA THR A 11 -7.64 -3.08 -13.16
C THR A 11 -6.15 -3.34 -13.03
N ASP A 12 -5.47 -3.65 -14.14
CA ASP A 12 -4.01 -3.89 -14.15
C ASP A 12 -3.22 -2.66 -13.71
N GLU A 13 -3.53 -1.49 -14.27
CA GLU A 13 -2.86 -0.23 -13.87
C GLU A 13 -3.13 0.11 -12.39
N ASN A 14 -4.36 -0.09 -11.90
CA ASN A 14 -4.68 0.16 -10.50
C ASN A 14 -3.97 -0.81 -9.56
N TYR A 15 -3.82 -2.08 -9.96
CA TYR A 15 -3.09 -3.09 -9.20
C TYR A 15 -1.59 -2.78 -9.13
N GLN A 16 -0.96 -2.42 -10.26
CA GLN A 16 0.44 -2.00 -10.28
C GLN A 16 0.67 -0.75 -9.43
N ASN A 17 -0.19 0.27 -9.56
CA ASN A 17 -0.14 1.45 -8.70
C ASN A 17 -0.27 1.11 -7.22
N LEU A 18 -1.09 0.13 -6.86
CA LEU A 18 -1.25 -0.32 -5.48
C LEU A 18 0.03 -0.95 -4.95
N LEU A 19 0.69 -1.81 -5.73
CA LEU A 19 1.98 -2.40 -5.39
C LEU A 19 3.08 -1.35 -5.25
N ASP A 20 3.16 -0.40 -6.18
CA ASP A 20 4.13 0.71 -6.13
C ASP A 20 3.92 1.56 -4.88
N ASN A 21 2.68 1.90 -4.56
CA ASN A 21 2.35 2.64 -3.34
C ASN A 21 2.74 1.87 -2.08
N LEU A 22 2.58 0.54 -2.09
CA LEU A 22 2.95 -0.31 -0.97
C LEU A 22 4.48 -0.35 -0.78
N ALA A 23 5.24 -0.52 -1.86
CA ALA A 23 6.70 -0.48 -1.84
C ALA A 23 7.24 0.87 -1.36
N GLN A 24 6.68 1.98 -1.87
CA GLN A 24 7.02 3.33 -1.41
C GLN A 24 6.72 3.51 0.08
N THR A 25 5.56 3.03 0.55
CA THR A 25 5.17 3.12 1.96
C THR A 25 6.13 2.32 2.86
N MET A 26 6.59 1.14 2.42
CA MET A 26 7.59 0.36 3.15
C MET A 26 8.94 1.08 3.24
N ASN A 27 9.39 1.71 2.15
CA ASN A 27 10.62 2.51 2.15
C ASN A 27 10.52 3.71 3.09
N SER A 28 9.39 4.44 3.04
CA SER A 28 9.13 5.53 3.98
C SER A 28 9.12 5.06 5.43
N LEU A 29 8.52 3.90 5.71
CA LEU A 29 8.49 3.34 7.04
C LEU A 29 9.89 3.01 7.54
N HIS A 30 10.72 2.37 6.70
CA HIS A 30 12.11 2.06 7.03
C HIS A 30 12.92 3.32 7.33
N LEU A 31 12.77 4.36 6.50
CA LEU A 31 13.45 5.64 6.70
C LEU A 31 13.00 6.32 8.00
N ALA A 32 11.70 6.34 8.28
CA ALA A 32 11.15 6.92 9.51
C ALA A 32 11.67 6.19 10.75
N TYR A 33 11.76 4.86 10.72
CA TYR A 33 12.38 4.08 11.80
C TYR A 33 13.86 4.40 11.98
N GLN A 34 14.64 4.48 10.88
CA GLN A 34 16.05 4.83 10.94
C GLN A 34 16.26 6.23 11.53
N ASN A 35 15.42 7.19 11.15
CA ASN A 35 15.49 8.55 11.69
C ASN A 35 15.09 8.59 13.17
N PHE A 36 14.07 7.83 13.56
CA PHE A 36 13.63 7.70 14.95
C PHE A 36 14.71 7.11 15.86
N GLU A 37 15.38 6.04 15.43
CA GLU A 37 16.45 5.40 16.21
C GLU A 37 17.62 6.34 16.53
N ASN A 38 17.88 7.29 15.64
CA ASN A 38 18.96 8.27 15.80
C ASN A 38 18.49 9.60 16.42
N ALA A 39 17.20 9.74 16.72
CA ALA A 39 16.63 10.96 17.28
C ALA A 39 16.95 11.07 18.77
N THR A 40 17.48 12.22 19.18
CA THR A 40 17.76 12.54 20.60
C THR A 40 16.94 13.71 21.13
N ASP A 41 16.31 14.48 20.23
CA ASP A 41 15.45 15.60 20.58
C ASP A 41 14.05 15.08 20.94
N PRO A 42 13.53 15.35 22.14
CA PRO A 42 12.18 14.95 22.55
C PRO A 42 11.06 15.38 21.60
N GLU A 43 11.12 16.59 21.03
CA GLU A 43 10.08 17.06 20.11
C GLU A 43 10.13 16.30 18.78
N LEU A 44 11.33 15.94 18.31
CA LEU A 44 11.51 15.12 17.11
C LEU A 44 11.08 13.67 17.35
N ILE A 45 11.37 13.11 18.53
CA ILE A 45 10.91 11.77 18.93
C ILE A 45 9.39 11.68 18.85
N ASP A 46 8.66 12.66 19.40
CA ASP A 46 7.21 12.70 19.33
C ASP A 46 6.72 12.83 17.87
N SER A 47 7.35 13.72 17.08
CA SER A 47 7.04 13.85 15.65
C SER A 47 7.21 12.52 14.90
N TYR A 48 8.30 11.80 15.12
CA TYR A 48 8.56 10.51 14.49
C TYR A 48 7.58 9.42 14.94
N ILE A 49 7.14 9.42 16.21
CA ILE A 49 6.09 8.50 16.67
C ILE A 49 4.80 8.72 15.87
N TYR A 50 4.40 9.98 15.67
CA TYR A 50 3.22 10.29 14.85
C TYR A 50 3.42 9.93 13.38
N GLU A 51 4.60 10.19 12.83
CA GLU A 51 4.95 9.86 11.45
C GLU A 51 4.89 8.33 11.21
N VAL A 52 5.57 7.54 12.04
CA VAL A 52 5.58 6.08 11.97
C VAL A 52 4.15 5.54 12.08
N ASN A 53 3.36 6.03 13.03
CA ASN A 53 1.96 5.61 13.17
C ASN A 53 1.14 5.91 11.90
N ALA A 54 1.30 7.10 11.32
CA ALA A 54 0.60 7.47 10.09
C ALA A 54 0.99 6.58 8.90
N ILE A 55 2.29 6.30 8.74
CA ILE A 55 2.80 5.41 7.68
C ILE A 55 2.30 3.97 7.89
N GLN A 56 2.29 3.47 9.12
CA GLN A 56 1.74 2.14 9.43
C GLN A 56 0.24 2.05 9.12
N MET A 57 -0.54 3.09 9.41
CA MET A 57 -1.96 3.15 9.05
C MET A 57 -2.15 3.10 7.52
N ARG A 58 -1.34 3.86 6.78
CA ARG A 58 -1.33 3.81 5.30
C ARG A 58 -0.96 2.41 4.80
N TYR A 59 0.07 1.79 5.35
CA TYR A 59 0.51 0.45 4.97
C TYR A 59 -0.60 -0.59 5.19
N LYS A 60 -1.25 -0.58 6.36
CA LYS A 60 -2.39 -1.45 6.67
C LYS A 60 -3.54 -1.25 5.69
N PHE A 61 -3.88 -0.01 5.37
CA PHE A 61 -4.92 0.31 4.39
C PHE A 61 -4.59 -0.26 3.00
N LEU A 62 -3.36 -0.08 2.52
CA LEU A 62 -2.93 -0.58 1.21
C LEU A 62 -2.96 -2.12 1.16
N LEU A 63 -2.54 -2.80 2.23
CA LEU A 63 -2.63 -4.26 2.34
C LEU A 63 -4.08 -4.75 2.32
N CYS A 64 -4.99 -4.08 3.04
CA CYS A 64 -6.41 -4.41 3.01
C CYS A 64 -6.97 -4.26 1.59
N ARG A 65 -6.61 -3.19 0.89
CA ARG A 65 -7.02 -2.96 -0.49
C ARG A 65 -6.47 -4.05 -1.42
N LEU A 66 -5.21 -4.44 -1.27
CA LEU A 66 -4.59 -5.50 -2.09
C LEU A 66 -5.32 -6.82 -1.93
N LYS A 67 -5.59 -7.23 -0.69
CA LYS A 67 -6.40 -8.42 -0.40
C LYS A 67 -7.78 -8.34 -1.03
N SER A 68 -8.43 -7.18 -0.98
CA SER A 68 -9.74 -7.01 -1.64
C SER A 68 -9.67 -7.15 -3.16
N TYR A 69 -8.59 -6.69 -3.81
CA TYR A 69 -8.38 -6.92 -5.25
C TYR A 69 -8.19 -8.41 -5.55
N GLU A 70 -7.32 -9.09 -4.81
CA GLU A 70 -7.03 -10.53 -5.00
C GLU A 70 -8.26 -11.41 -4.72
N MET A 71 -9.13 -11.02 -3.79
CA MET A 71 -10.37 -11.74 -3.48
C MET A 71 -11.54 -11.40 -4.44
N ALA A 72 -11.48 -10.26 -5.12
CA ALA A 72 -12.48 -9.86 -6.11
C ALA A 72 -12.20 -10.44 -7.49
N GLU A 73 -10.98 -10.94 -7.74
CA GLU A 73 -10.65 -11.72 -8.91
C GLU A 73 -11.25 -13.12 -8.75
N PRO A 74 -12.27 -13.49 -9.55
CA PRO A 74 -12.90 -14.78 -9.39
C PRO A 74 -11.97 -15.87 -9.93
N LEU A 75 -11.84 -16.96 -9.17
CA LEU A 75 -11.19 -18.20 -9.60
C LEU A 75 -11.95 -18.84 -10.76
N TYR A 76 -11.79 -18.31 -11.97
CA TYR A 76 -12.13 -19.03 -13.19
C TYR A 76 -11.00 -18.93 -14.19
N GLU A 77 -10.07 -19.88 -14.07
CA GLU A 77 -9.75 -20.79 -15.15
C GLU A 77 -9.01 -22.02 -14.60
N SER A 78 -9.77 -23.10 -14.34
CA SER A 78 -9.27 -24.46 -14.55
C SER A 78 -10.28 -25.14 -15.45
N LYS A 79 -10.17 -24.86 -16.76
CA LYS A 79 -10.71 -25.76 -17.77
C LYS A 79 -9.82 -27.01 -17.79
N GLY A 80 -10.33 -28.09 -17.24
CA GLY A 80 -9.88 -29.46 -17.41
C GLY A 80 -11.10 -30.36 -17.50
#